data_AF-A0A1J4TZZ3-F1
#
_entry.id   AF-A0A1J4TZZ3-F1
#
_cell.length_a   1.000
_cell.length_b   1.000
_cell.length_c   1.000
_cell.angle_alpha   90.00
_cell.angle_beta   90.00
_cell.angle_gamma   90.00
#
_symmetry.space_group_name_H-M   'P 1'
#
loop_
_entity.id
_entity.type
_entity.pdbx_description
1 polymer ?
#
loop_
_entity_poly.entity_id
_entity_poly.type
_entity_poly.pdbx_seq_one_letter_code
_entity_poly.pdbx_strand_id
1 'polypeptide(L)'
;MALSNTHTNWTHGSYTNDRDYELKLIENRALAERGENLNAHFDGTSFAFGYGYDLVQNIDNLTIELRPYVSAVGGGDVDVALAEVQNLIRNYNGTTDEELRNLANQINAQITLGTEANAAELLASKATNYETALSTVLGTDDLSQSKERAAIISVLYNLVGGDTQAQLVAAITNENTGIPSTIQAIRDNNRVAAWYEIRYRSNADSQADTIERGIANRRVNESDIFGLYGSIDGIMPTNDNEAKNVIRFLEAHRPQIQVEIDHVRGLPGTTTYPTLLLRANDLDLVLSPAKTLLITNYAQDVTIDGDIIVGQGIGTIPENYADGVGVDSDKNLKGTDKNDLIFGERGDDVISGGAGSDVLYGGSDNDTLNGGSDSAVEDNATDILQGGEGDDTYYAGNGDIIEDSDATGKIYFNTRSLQGVTAVNSKNNPNVYIAGNYTFTKSGDDLIVLDESINEGFVIKNFLLNGNKDDSSYEAIGIILEDVEQEEDLITVAGLKYIEVSTQEAYDTLACGNKKQKMKSINNHFHMPWHVETDMREVA
;
A
#
# COMPACT_ATOMS: atom_id res chain seq x y z
N MET A 1 -14.93 -14.88 8.52
CA MET A 1 -14.09 -15.63 7.56
C MET A 1 -12.70 -15.08 7.75
N ALA A 2 -11.86 -15.78 8.51
CA ALA A 2 -10.49 -15.36 8.76
C ALA A 2 -9.66 -15.60 7.48
N LEU A 3 -9.16 -14.51 6.90
CA LEU A 3 -8.22 -14.35 5.79
C LEU A 3 -8.29 -15.46 4.74
N SER A 4 -9.01 -15.14 3.65
CA SER A 4 -9.47 -16.03 2.58
C SER A 4 -8.53 -17.17 2.20
N ASN A 5 -9.12 -18.33 1.86
CA ASN A 5 -8.49 -19.57 1.37
C ASN A 5 -7.70 -19.43 0.05
N THR A 6 -7.07 -18.29 -0.24
CA THR A 6 -6.47 -17.97 -1.54
C THR A 6 -5.14 -18.68 -1.79
N HIS A 7 -4.52 -19.28 -0.76
CA HIS A 7 -3.21 -19.93 -0.86
C HIS A 7 -3.24 -21.43 -0.47
N THR A 8 -4.29 -22.17 -0.84
CA THR A 8 -4.38 -23.62 -0.61
C THR A 8 -3.73 -24.46 -1.73
N ASN A 9 -2.87 -23.88 -2.56
CA ASN A 9 -2.24 -24.59 -3.67
C ASN A 9 -1.13 -25.50 -3.17
N TRP A 10 -1.48 -26.76 -2.94
CA TRP A 10 -0.57 -27.80 -2.49
C TRP A 10 0.46 -28.17 -3.56
N THR A 11 1.69 -27.68 -3.42
CA THR A 11 2.77 -28.00 -4.36
C THR A 11 3.37 -29.38 -4.13
N HIS A 12 3.32 -29.89 -2.90
CA HIS A 12 3.90 -31.18 -2.48
C HIS A 12 2.82 -32.23 -2.14
N GLY A 13 1.59 -32.02 -2.60
CA GLY A 13 0.49 -32.99 -2.55
C GLY A 13 -0.25 -33.10 -1.22
N SER A 14 0.16 -32.36 -0.18
CA SER A 14 -0.60 -32.19 1.06
C SER A 14 -0.14 -30.96 1.85
N TYR A 15 -1.02 -30.41 2.68
CA TYR A 15 -0.68 -29.31 3.59
C TYR A 15 0.51 -29.60 4.47
N THR A 16 0.59 -30.78 5.07
CA THR A 16 1.70 -31.14 5.95
C THR A 16 3.04 -31.03 5.23
N ASN A 17 3.13 -31.58 4.01
CA ASN A 17 4.37 -31.51 3.22
C ASN A 17 4.72 -30.08 2.82
N ASP A 18 3.74 -29.28 2.41
CA ASP A 18 3.96 -27.89 2.01
C ASP A 18 4.31 -26.99 3.21
N ARG A 19 3.63 -27.15 4.36
CA ARG A 19 3.98 -26.52 5.63
C ARG A 19 5.41 -26.83 6.02
N ASP A 20 5.78 -28.11 6.04
CA ASP A 20 7.12 -28.54 6.45
C ASP A 20 8.20 -28.04 5.49
N TYR A 21 7.87 -27.98 4.19
CA TYR A 21 8.73 -27.39 3.18
C TYR A 21 8.96 -25.89 3.42
N GLU A 22 7.89 -25.11 3.65
CA GLU A 22 8.00 -23.66 3.90
C GLU A 22 8.73 -23.37 5.21
N LEU A 23 8.43 -24.11 6.29
CA LEU A 23 9.15 -24.00 7.56
C LEU A 23 10.64 -24.29 7.37
N LYS A 24 11.00 -25.37 6.67
CA LYS A 24 12.41 -25.65 6.34
C LYS A 24 13.04 -24.48 5.59
N LEU A 25 12.37 -23.90 4.60
CA LEU A 25 12.93 -22.79 3.83
C LEU A 25 13.17 -21.55 4.70
N ILE A 26 12.22 -21.18 5.55
CA ILE A 26 12.34 -20.03 6.46
C ILE A 26 13.52 -20.24 7.41
N GLU A 27 13.54 -21.37 8.10
CA GLU A 27 14.56 -21.68 9.11
C GLU A 27 15.94 -21.83 8.48
N ASN A 28 16.04 -22.50 7.33
CA ASN A 28 17.32 -22.69 6.68
C ASN A 28 17.86 -21.38 6.11
N ARG A 29 17.03 -20.48 5.56
CA ARG A 29 17.52 -19.15 5.15
C ARG A 29 18.11 -18.40 6.34
N ALA A 30 17.42 -18.41 7.48
CA ALA A 30 17.89 -17.73 8.69
C ALA A 30 19.20 -18.33 9.26
N LEU A 31 19.35 -19.65 9.27
CA LEU A 31 20.47 -20.35 9.90
C LEU A 31 21.64 -20.68 8.96
N ALA A 32 21.39 -20.94 7.67
CA ALA A 32 22.47 -21.12 6.68
C ALA A 32 23.31 -19.85 6.56
N GLU A 33 22.69 -18.68 6.73
CA GLU A 33 23.36 -17.40 6.80
C GLU A 33 24.30 -17.28 8.02
N ARG A 34 24.14 -18.10 9.06
CA ARG A 34 25.01 -18.19 10.26
C ARG A 34 25.99 -19.37 10.22
N GLY A 35 25.81 -20.33 9.32
CA GLY A 35 26.58 -21.58 9.26
C GLY A 35 26.27 -22.56 10.40
N GLU A 36 25.11 -22.41 11.05
CA GLU A 36 24.71 -23.11 12.29
C GLU A 36 23.61 -24.16 12.10
N ASN A 37 23.18 -24.35 10.85
CA ASN A 37 21.97 -25.05 10.44
C ASN A 37 21.89 -26.56 10.78
N LEU A 38 22.98 -27.21 11.19
CA LEU A 38 23.01 -28.65 11.53
C LEU A 38 23.64 -28.97 12.89
N ASN A 39 24.28 -27.99 13.53
CA ASN A 39 25.11 -28.20 14.71
C ASN A 39 24.49 -27.52 15.93
N ALA A 40 24.83 -28.02 17.11
CA ALA A 40 24.53 -27.38 18.36
C ALA A 40 25.25 -26.04 18.43
N HIS A 41 24.50 -25.01 18.81
CA HIS A 41 25.00 -23.66 19.00
C HIS A 41 24.22 -22.99 20.15
N PHE A 42 24.79 -21.92 20.70
CA PHE A 42 24.10 -21.09 21.67
C PHE A 42 23.45 -19.93 20.94
N ASP A 43 22.15 -19.74 21.10
CA ASP A 43 21.35 -18.76 20.35
C ASP A 43 21.16 -17.42 21.08
N GLY A 44 21.88 -17.22 22.19
CA GLY A 44 21.73 -16.06 23.08
C GLY A 44 20.91 -16.37 24.33
N THR A 45 20.05 -17.38 24.29
CA THR A 45 19.14 -17.74 25.41
C THR A 45 19.30 -19.19 25.85
N SER A 46 19.51 -20.11 24.91
CA SER A 46 19.60 -21.55 25.15
C SER A 46 20.56 -22.21 24.15
N PHE A 47 20.68 -23.54 24.23
CA PHE A 47 21.38 -24.34 23.25
C PHE A 47 20.41 -24.90 22.22
N ALA A 48 20.52 -24.44 20.98
CA ALA A 48 19.71 -24.86 19.86
C ALA A 48 20.41 -25.95 19.03
N PHE A 49 19.64 -26.85 18.41
CA PHE A 49 20.12 -27.90 17.51
C PHE A 49 19.31 -27.95 16.21
N GLY A 50 19.98 -28.01 15.06
CA GLY A 50 19.32 -27.94 13.75
C GLY A 50 18.57 -26.62 13.56
N TYR A 51 17.31 -26.69 13.12
CA TYR A 51 16.45 -25.53 12.94
C TYR A 51 15.79 -25.08 14.26
N GLY A 52 16.59 -24.75 15.28
CA GLY A 52 16.08 -24.13 16.52
C GLY A 52 15.48 -25.08 17.57
N TYR A 53 15.78 -26.38 17.54
CA TYR A 53 15.34 -27.29 18.59
C TYR A 53 16.08 -26.98 19.91
N ASP A 54 15.37 -26.58 20.96
CA ASP A 54 15.97 -26.22 22.26
C ASP A 54 16.33 -27.48 23.06
N LEU A 55 17.64 -27.71 23.23
CA LEU A 55 18.21 -28.84 23.96
C LEU A 55 18.02 -28.75 25.48
N VAL A 56 17.99 -27.54 26.04
CA VAL A 56 17.87 -27.31 27.49
C VAL A 56 16.42 -27.47 27.93
N GLN A 57 15.49 -26.89 27.16
CA GLN A 57 14.06 -27.03 27.42
C GLN A 57 13.61 -28.49 27.32
N ASN A 58 14.15 -29.23 26.36
CA ASN A 58 13.82 -30.64 26.11
C ASN A 58 14.75 -31.63 26.82
N ILE A 59 15.54 -31.18 27.80
CA ILE A 59 16.63 -31.96 28.39
C ILE A 59 16.19 -33.34 28.88
N ASP A 60 15.00 -33.45 29.48
CA ASP A 60 14.49 -34.69 30.04
C ASP A 60 13.97 -35.68 28.97
N ASN A 61 13.63 -35.17 27.78
CA ASN A 61 13.08 -35.96 26.68
C ASN A 61 14.04 -36.15 25.50
N LEU A 62 15.27 -35.62 25.54
CA LEU A 62 16.23 -35.68 24.42
C LEU A 62 16.37 -37.08 23.80
N THR A 63 16.50 -38.13 24.61
CA THR A 63 16.63 -39.50 24.11
C THR A 63 15.40 -39.97 23.33
N ILE A 64 14.21 -39.52 23.71
CA ILE A 64 12.97 -39.90 23.02
C ILE A 64 12.84 -39.09 21.73
N GLU A 65 13.08 -37.78 21.81
CA GLU A 65 12.75 -36.84 20.75
C GLU A 65 13.83 -36.75 19.66
N LEU A 66 15.11 -36.83 20.01
CA LEU A 66 16.21 -36.70 19.04
C LEU A 66 16.65 -38.02 18.41
N ARG A 67 16.44 -39.15 19.10
CA ARG A 67 16.91 -40.47 18.66
C ARG A 67 16.57 -40.85 17.22
N PRO A 68 15.39 -40.51 16.66
CA PRO A 68 15.10 -40.81 15.25
C PRO A 68 15.95 -39.99 14.25
N TYR A 69 16.46 -38.84 14.67
CA TYR A 69 17.01 -37.81 13.77
C TYR A 69 18.53 -37.67 13.87
N VAL A 70 19.14 -38.20 14.94
CA VAL A 70 20.58 -38.05 15.20
C VAL A 70 21.33 -39.36 15.08
N SER A 71 22.61 -39.23 14.78
CA SER A 71 23.58 -40.32 14.87
C SER A 71 24.66 -40.00 15.88
N ALA A 72 25.20 -41.02 16.54
CA ALA A 72 26.37 -40.87 17.39
C ALA A 72 27.58 -40.55 16.52
N VAL A 73 28.29 -39.50 16.85
CA VAL A 73 29.54 -39.14 16.18
C VAL A 73 30.56 -40.24 16.46
N GLY A 74 31.17 -40.78 15.40
CA GLY A 74 32.06 -41.93 15.49
C GLY A 74 31.38 -43.31 15.44
N GLY A 75 30.06 -43.38 15.20
CA GLY A 75 29.36 -44.64 14.92
C GLY A 75 29.03 -45.51 16.15
N GLY A 76 29.01 -44.90 17.34
CA GLY A 76 28.62 -45.57 18.59
C GLY A 76 27.10 -45.72 18.77
N ASP A 77 26.70 -46.10 19.98
CA ASP A 77 25.28 -46.19 20.37
C ASP A 77 24.69 -44.78 20.56
N VAL A 78 23.60 -44.48 19.85
CA VAL A 78 22.94 -43.17 19.88
C VAL A 78 22.34 -42.86 21.25
N ASP A 79 21.79 -43.86 21.94
CA ASP A 79 21.16 -43.65 23.25
C ASP A 79 22.21 -43.30 24.31
N VAL A 80 23.42 -43.88 24.19
CA VAL A 80 24.58 -43.53 25.02
C VAL A 80 25.07 -42.10 24.72
N ALA A 81 25.19 -41.74 23.44
CA ALA A 81 25.60 -40.40 23.04
C ALA A 81 24.61 -39.32 23.53
N LEU A 82 23.31 -39.58 23.41
CA LEU A 82 22.25 -38.68 23.90
C LEU A 82 22.27 -38.56 25.44
N ALA A 83 22.50 -39.66 26.16
CA ALA A 83 22.67 -39.61 27.61
C ALA A 83 23.88 -38.77 28.03
N GLU A 84 24.97 -38.83 27.26
CA GLU A 84 26.14 -37.97 27.50
C GLU A 84 25.82 -36.51 27.23
N VAL A 85 25.11 -36.18 26.14
CA VAL A 85 24.62 -34.81 25.89
C VAL A 85 23.76 -34.30 27.06
N GLN A 86 22.85 -35.13 27.58
CA GLN A 86 22.05 -34.77 28.74
C GLN A 86 22.91 -34.46 29.97
N ASN A 87 23.96 -35.26 30.22
CA ASN A 87 24.88 -35.03 31.32
C ASN A 87 25.71 -33.77 31.12
N LEU A 88 26.19 -33.51 29.90
CA LEU A 88 26.93 -32.30 29.58
C LEU A 88 26.10 -31.06 29.91
N ILE A 89 24.87 -30.98 29.43
CA ILE A 89 23.99 -29.82 29.66
C ILE A 89 23.62 -29.67 31.13
N ARG A 90 23.20 -30.74 31.82
CA ARG A 90 22.76 -30.67 33.24
C ARG A 90 23.87 -30.26 34.20
N ASN A 91 25.11 -30.63 33.91
CA ASN A 91 26.25 -30.34 34.78
C ASN A 91 26.99 -29.05 34.40
N TYR A 92 26.58 -28.40 33.30
CA TYR A 92 27.25 -27.22 32.81
C TYR A 92 26.77 -25.96 33.55
N ASN A 93 27.72 -25.13 33.96
CA ASN A 93 27.49 -23.91 34.72
C ASN A 93 28.32 -22.71 34.20
N GLY A 94 28.97 -22.85 33.04
CA GLY A 94 29.73 -21.79 32.41
C GLY A 94 28.80 -20.72 31.82
N THR A 95 29.24 -19.47 31.83
CA THR A 95 28.40 -18.33 31.43
C THR A 95 29.06 -17.42 30.41
N THR A 96 30.35 -17.62 30.13
CA THR A 96 31.06 -16.83 29.12
C THR A 96 30.81 -17.39 27.72
N ASP A 97 30.86 -16.53 26.70
CA ASP A 97 30.69 -16.96 25.31
C ASP A 97 31.67 -18.08 24.89
N GLU A 98 32.90 -18.06 25.43
CA GLU A 98 33.89 -19.09 25.17
C GLU A 98 33.48 -20.43 25.78
N GLU A 99 33.01 -20.43 27.03
CA GLU A 99 32.52 -21.64 27.68
C GLU A 99 31.27 -22.18 26.96
N LEU A 100 30.34 -21.30 26.55
CA LEU A 100 29.11 -21.67 25.85
C LEU A 100 29.44 -22.31 24.49
N ARG A 101 30.34 -21.70 23.72
CA ARG A 101 30.87 -22.31 22.49
C ARG A 101 31.55 -23.64 22.75
N ASN A 102 32.29 -23.77 23.85
CA ASN A 102 32.94 -25.03 24.20
C ASN A 102 31.93 -26.13 24.55
N LEU A 103 30.84 -25.83 25.26
CA LEU A 103 29.77 -26.79 25.49
C LEU A 103 29.11 -27.21 24.18
N ALA A 104 28.77 -26.26 23.30
CA ALA A 104 28.23 -26.56 21.98
C ALA A 104 29.14 -27.52 21.18
N ASN A 105 30.45 -27.27 21.20
CA ASN A 105 31.43 -28.15 20.57
C ASN A 105 31.47 -29.55 21.20
N GLN A 106 31.33 -29.66 22.53
CA GLN A 106 31.25 -30.95 23.22
C GLN A 106 29.99 -31.73 22.84
N ILE A 107 28.85 -31.06 22.73
CA ILE A 107 27.59 -31.64 22.25
C ILE A 107 27.76 -32.14 20.82
N ASN A 108 28.33 -31.31 19.93
CA ASN A 108 28.61 -31.66 18.53
C ASN A 108 29.63 -32.80 18.37
N ALA A 109 30.41 -33.10 19.40
CA ALA A 109 31.30 -34.26 19.42
C ALA A 109 30.60 -35.56 19.81
N GLN A 110 29.37 -35.50 20.35
CA GLN A 110 28.58 -36.67 20.73
C GLN A 110 27.55 -37.03 19.65
N ILE A 111 26.80 -36.06 19.15
CA ILE A 111 25.67 -36.28 18.24
C ILE A 111 25.75 -35.37 17.01
N THR A 112 25.18 -35.85 15.91
CA THR A 112 25.03 -35.07 14.68
C THR A 112 23.70 -35.37 14.00
N LEU A 113 23.07 -34.35 13.41
CA LEU A 113 21.94 -34.53 12.49
C LEU A 113 22.38 -35.16 11.18
N GLY A 114 23.65 -34.99 10.79
CA GLY A 114 24.25 -35.54 9.56
C GLY A 114 23.77 -34.88 8.27
N THR A 115 22.46 -34.65 8.10
CA THR A 115 21.86 -34.07 6.89
C THR A 115 20.79 -33.02 7.22
N GLU A 116 20.55 -32.11 6.28
CA GLU A 116 19.41 -31.17 6.37
C GLU A 116 18.05 -31.87 6.38
N ALA A 117 17.96 -33.09 5.84
CA ALA A 117 16.71 -33.86 5.85
C ALA A 117 16.33 -34.21 7.29
N ASN A 118 17.28 -34.69 8.09
CA ASN A 118 17.04 -35.01 9.50
C ASN A 118 16.70 -33.76 10.31
N ALA A 119 17.36 -32.62 10.04
CA ALA A 119 17.03 -31.35 10.68
C ALA A 119 15.60 -30.90 10.34
N ALA A 120 15.18 -31.05 9.08
CA ALA A 120 13.84 -30.71 8.63
C ALA A 120 12.78 -31.65 9.22
N GLU A 121 13.06 -32.95 9.33
CA GLU A 121 12.16 -33.91 9.97
C GLU A 121 12.00 -33.64 11.48
N LEU A 122 13.07 -33.22 12.16
CA LEU A 122 13.00 -32.79 13.56
C LEU A 122 12.09 -31.55 13.71
N LEU A 123 12.27 -30.54 12.85
CA LEU A 123 11.41 -29.34 12.83
C LEU A 123 9.94 -29.71 12.57
N ALA A 124 9.68 -30.55 11.57
CA ALA A 124 8.34 -31.03 11.21
C ALA A 124 7.66 -31.77 12.38
N SER A 125 8.44 -32.53 13.16
CA SER A 125 7.92 -33.24 14.35
C SER A 125 7.38 -32.28 15.41
N LYS A 126 7.97 -31.08 15.51
CA LYS A 126 7.57 -30.04 16.48
C LYS A 126 6.47 -29.14 15.94
N ALA A 127 6.46 -28.85 14.64
CA ALA A 127 5.49 -27.96 13.99
C ALA A 127 4.02 -28.31 14.35
N THR A 128 3.72 -29.59 14.51
CA THR A 128 2.36 -30.07 14.86
C THR A 128 1.87 -29.55 16.22
N ASN A 129 2.76 -29.37 17.19
CA ASN A 129 2.40 -28.86 18.52
C ASN A 129 2.01 -27.37 18.45
N TYR A 130 2.82 -26.58 17.75
CA TYR A 130 2.56 -25.16 17.49
C TYR A 130 1.28 -24.97 16.69
N GLU A 131 1.06 -25.81 15.68
CA GLU A 131 -0.15 -25.77 14.88
C GLU A 131 -1.41 -26.05 15.73
N THR A 132 -1.36 -27.07 16.57
CA THR A 132 -2.47 -27.41 17.47
C THR A 132 -2.76 -26.29 18.47
N ALA A 133 -1.70 -25.68 19.02
CA ALA A 133 -1.82 -24.54 19.92
C ALA A 133 -2.43 -23.31 19.21
N LEU A 134 -1.99 -23.02 17.99
CA LEU A 134 -2.51 -21.93 17.18
C LEU A 134 -4.01 -22.10 16.88
N SER A 135 -4.44 -23.29 16.42
CA SER A 135 -5.86 -23.60 16.23
C SER A 135 -6.66 -23.45 17.52
N THR A 136 -6.07 -23.81 18.66
CA THR A 136 -6.75 -23.66 19.96
C THR A 136 -7.01 -22.18 20.28
N VAL A 137 -6.07 -21.30 19.96
CA VAL A 137 -6.19 -19.86 20.22
C VAL A 137 -7.10 -19.18 19.19
N LEU A 138 -7.01 -19.54 17.91
CA LEU A 138 -7.82 -18.94 16.85
C LEU A 138 -9.27 -19.43 16.87
N GLY A 139 -9.55 -20.64 17.35
CA GLY A 139 -10.90 -21.17 17.46
C GLY A 139 -11.59 -21.28 16.09
N THR A 140 -12.72 -20.59 15.90
CA THR A 140 -13.43 -20.56 14.61
C THR A 140 -12.82 -19.61 13.59
N ASP A 141 -11.93 -18.73 14.02
CA ASP A 141 -11.20 -17.78 13.19
C ASP A 141 -9.87 -18.37 12.71
N ASP A 142 -9.79 -19.70 12.69
CA ASP A 142 -8.59 -20.44 12.32
C ASP A 142 -8.23 -20.17 10.87
N LEU A 143 -6.95 -19.92 10.63
CA LEU A 143 -6.42 -19.82 9.29
C LEU A 143 -6.60 -21.18 8.61
N SER A 144 -7.08 -21.16 7.37
CA SER A 144 -7.10 -22.36 6.55
C SER A 144 -5.70 -22.98 6.46
N GLN A 145 -5.63 -24.25 6.12
CA GLN A 145 -4.35 -24.85 5.75
C GLN A 145 -3.77 -24.02 4.59
N SER A 146 -2.71 -23.25 4.86
CA SER A 146 -2.18 -22.28 3.91
C SER A 146 -0.74 -21.86 4.27
N LYS A 147 -0.12 -21.06 3.39
CA LYS A 147 1.21 -20.49 3.62
C LYS A 147 1.24 -19.49 4.77
N GLU A 148 0.17 -18.71 4.93
CA GLU A 148 -0.04 -17.79 6.06
C GLU A 148 0.09 -18.53 7.38
N ARG A 149 -0.57 -19.69 7.46
CA ARG A 149 -0.52 -20.54 8.65
C ARG A 149 0.90 -21.03 8.94
N ALA A 150 1.65 -21.42 7.91
CA ALA A 150 3.06 -21.82 8.06
C ALA A 150 3.95 -20.65 8.52
N ALA A 151 3.72 -19.43 8.00
CA ALA A 151 4.43 -18.23 8.44
C ALA A 151 4.17 -17.93 9.92
N ILE A 152 2.91 -18.00 10.38
CA ILE A 152 2.58 -17.83 11.80
C ILE A 152 3.22 -18.93 12.65
N ILE A 153 3.17 -20.20 12.22
CA ILE A 153 3.85 -21.29 12.94
C ILE A 153 5.34 -21.00 13.08
N SER A 154 6.00 -20.49 12.03
CA SER A 154 7.42 -20.11 12.11
C SER A 154 7.65 -18.96 13.08
N VAL A 155 6.76 -17.96 13.11
CA VAL A 155 6.83 -16.85 14.06
C VAL A 155 6.74 -17.37 15.49
N LEU A 156 5.75 -18.22 15.77
CA LEU A 156 5.54 -18.83 17.09
C LEU A 156 6.72 -19.69 17.50
N TYR A 157 7.23 -20.51 16.59
CA TYR A 157 8.36 -21.40 16.83
C TYR A 157 9.62 -20.63 17.30
N ASN A 158 9.81 -19.40 16.80
CA ASN A 158 10.93 -18.56 17.23
C ASN A 158 10.68 -17.72 18.48
N LEU A 159 9.43 -17.33 18.76
CA LEU A 159 9.10 -16.42 19.86
C LEU A 159 8.63 -17.12 21.13
N VAL A 160 8.14 -18.34 21.01
CA VAL A 160 7.50 -19.07 22.10
C VAL A 160 8.31 -20.30 22.45
N GLY A 161 8.86 -20.32 23.66
CA GLY A 161 9.39 -21.55 24.26
C GLY A 161 8.25 -22.43 24.78
N GLY A 162 8.23 -23.72 24.42
CA GLY A 162 7.26 -24.69 24.93
C GLY A 162 7.17 -25.96 24.08
N ASP A 163 6.92 -27.10 24.72
CA ASP A 163 6.70 -28.36 23.99
C ASP A 163 5.28 -28.91 24.19
N THR A 164 4.60 -28.51 25.26
CA THR A 164 3.22 -28.91 25.50
C THR A 164 2.23 -27.88 24.96
N GLN A 165 1.08 -28.35 24.49
CA GLN A 165 0.00 -27.49 24.01
C GLN A 165 -0.39 -26.40 25.02
N ALA A 166 -0.43 -26.72 26.32
CA ALA A 166 -0.79 -25.76 27.36
C ALA A 166 0.25 -24.63 27.50
N GLN A 167 1.55 -24.95 27.42
CA GLN A 167 2.62 -23.95 27.46
C GLN A 167 2.56 -23.04 26.23
N LEU A 168 2.39 -23.63 25.05
CA LEU A 168 2.31 -22.90 23.78
C LEU A 168 1.10 -21.95 23.76
N VAL A 169 -0.08 -22.41 24.16
CA VAL A 169 -1.29 -21.57 24.26
C VAL A 169 -1.08 -20.40 25.23
N ALA A 170 -0.47 -20.64 26.39
CA ALA A 170 -0.20 -19.60 27.38
C ALA A 170 0.76 -18.53 26.84
N ALA A 171 1.75 -18.93 26.03
CA ALA A 171 2.71 -18.01 25.46
C ALA A 171 2.18 -17.22 24.25
N ILE A 172 1.34 -17.85 23.41
CA ILE A 172 0.63 -17.15 22.31
C ILE A 172 -0.29 -16.05 22.85
N THR A 173 -0.90 -16.29 24.03
CA THR A 173 -1.85 -15.37 24.65
C THR A 173 -1.21 -14.37 25.63
N ASN A 174 0.12 -14.38 25.77
CA ASN A 174 0.83 -13.47 26.65
C ASN A 174 1.02 -12.11 25.98
N GLU A 175 0.42 -11.05 26.55
CA GLU A 175 0.48 -9.67 26.03
C GLU A 175 1.91 -9.13 25.84
N ASN A 176 2.91 -9.69 26.53
CA ASN A 176 4.29 -9.25 26.44
C ASN A 176 5.09 -9.87 25.27
N THR A 177 4.50 -10.77 24.47
CA THR A 177 5.23 -11.46 23.38
C THR A 177 5.06 -10.80 22.00
N GLY A 178 4.23 -9.76 21.87
CA GLY A 178 3.87 -9.13 20.59
C GLY A 178 2.98 -9.97 19.67
N ILE A 179 2.90 -11.29 19.91
CA ILE A 179 2.06 -12.25 19.18
C ILE A 179 0.56 -11.96 19.29
N PRO A 180 0.00 -11.49 20.43
CA PRO A 180 -1.42 -11.21 20.53
C PRO A 180 -1.94 -10.22 19.49
N SER A 181 -1.14 -9.21 19.10
CA SER A 181 -1.51 -8.25 18.05
C SER A 181 -1.66 -8.93 16.68
N THR A 182 -0.73 -9.82 16.32
CA THR A 182 -0.82 -10.61 15.08
C THR A 182 -2.06 -11.51 15.10
N ILE A 183 -2.33 -12.19 16.23
CA ILE A 183 -3.52 -13.04 16.38
C ILE A 183 -4.80 -12.22 16.29
N GLN A 184 -4.83 -11.03 16.88
CA GLN A 184 -5.99 -10.14 16.81
C GLN A 184 -6.24 -9.67 15.37
N ALA A 185 -5.19 -9.25 14.66
CA ALA A 185 -5.30 -8.87 13.25
C ALA A 185 -5.85 -10.00 12.36
N ILE A 186 -5.47 -11.26 12.64
CA ILE A 186 -6.03 -12.43 11.95
C ILE A 186 -7.52 -12.58 12.24
N ARG A 187 -7.94 -12.48 13.51
CA ARG A 187 -9.36 -12.55 13.91
C ARG A 187 -10.20 -11.45 13.27
N ASP A 188 -9.63 -10.25 13.17
CA ASP A 188 -10.27 -9.10 12.53
C ASP A 188 -10.25 -9.17 10.99
N ASN A 189 -9.71 -10.26 10.42
CA ASN A 189 -9.56 -10.44 8.99
C ASN A 189 -8.77 -9.30 8.32
N ASN A 190 -7.79 -8.75 9.03
CA ASN A 190 -6.96 -7.64 8.56
C ASN A 190 -5.57 -8.14 8.15
N ARG A 191 -5.43 -8.44 6.86
CA ARG A 191 -4.21 -9.01 6.28
C ARG A 191 -3.01 -8.08 6.43
N VAL A 192 -3.19 -6.80 6.09
CA VAL A 192 -2.10 -5.81 6.13
C VAL A 192 -1.62 -5.59 7.56
N ALA A 193 -2.52 -5.58 8.55
CA ALA A 193 -2.14 -5.49 9.95
C ALA A 193 -1.36 -6.74 10.40
N ALA A 194 -1.84 -7.95 10.07
CA ALA A 194 -1.12 -9.18 10.42
C ALA A 194 0.27 -9.22 9.77
N TRP A 195 0.39 -8.85 8.50
CA TRP A 195 1.66 -8.76 7.78
C TRP A 195 2.59 -7.71 8.41
N TYR A 196 2.06 -6.53 8.76
CA TYR A 196 2.80 -5.46 9.44
C TYR A 196 3.33 -5.93 10.80
N GLU A 197 2.50 -6.60 11.59
CA GLU A 197 2.89 -7.12 12.89
C GLU A 197 4.02 -8.15 12.75
N ILE A 198 3.93 -9.09 11.80
CA ILE A 198 5.00 -10.07 11.53
C ILE A 198 6.30 -9.35 11.18
N ARG A 199 6.25 -8.39 10.25
CA ARG A 199 7.43 -7.83 9.62
C ARG A 199 8.18 -6.81 10.48
N TYR A 200 7.44 -5.96 11.19
CA TYR A 200 8.00 -4.80 11.89
C TYR A 200 7.79 -4.81 13.41
N ARG A 201 6.93 -5.69 13.96
CA ARG A 201 6.54 -5.64 15.38
C ARG A 201 6.78 -6.92 16.16
N SER A 202 6.89 -8.06 15.47
CA SER A 202 7.08 -9.39 16.07
C SER A 202 8.51 -9.63 16.57
N ASN A 203 9.36 -8.61 16.57
CA ASN A 203 10.60 -8.62 17.34
C ASN A 203 10.22 -8.27 18.79
N ALA A 204 9.85 -9.27 19.59
CA ALA A 204 9.29 -9.10 20.94
C ALA A 204 10.07 -8.08 21.81
N ASP A 205 9.29 -7.12 22.31
CA ASP A 205 9.46 -6.21 23.44
C ASP A 205 10.81 -5.52 23.75
N SER A 206 10.72 -4.18 23.70
CA SER A 206 11.51 -3.20 24.46
C SER A 206 12.98 -3.01 24.11
N GLN A 207 13.35 -1.82 23.63
CA GLN A 207 14.44 -0.97 24.18
C GLN A 207 15.82 -1.60 24.46
N ALA A 208 16.12 -2.78 23.91
CA ALA A 208 17.31 -3.54 24.18
C ALA A 208 18.05 -3.73 22.87
N ASP A 209 19.37 -3.48 22.91
CA ASP A 209 20.34 -3.67 21.85
C ASP A 209 20.49 -5.15 21.37
N THR A 210 19.41 -5.96 21.45
CA THR A 210 19.41 -7.43 21.36
C THR A 210 18.64 -8.00 20.18
N ILE A 211 18.03 -7.20 19.31
CA ILE A 211 17.51 -7.75 18.04
C ILE A 211 18.72 -8.18 17.20
N GLU A 212 18.85 -9.46 16.96
CA GLU A 212 19.87 -9.96 16.05
C GLU A 212 19.45 -9.71 14.60
N ARG A 213 20.38 -9.28 13.74
CA ARG A 213 20.14 -9.08 12.29
C ARG A 213 19.49 -10.31 11.63
N GLY A 214 19.80 -11.52 12.10
CA GLY A 214 19.18 -12.75 11.59
C GLY A 214 17.70 -12.89 11.96
N ILE A 215 17.26 -12.41 13.13
CA ILE A 215 15.84 -12.41 13.52
C ILE A 215 15.08 -11.41 12.63
N ALA A 216 15.62 -10.22 12.40
CA ALA A 216 14.99 -9.25 11.50
C ALA A 216 14.87 -9.78 10.04
N ASN A 217 15.92 -10.40 9.50
CA ASN A 217 15.85 -11.08 8.19
C ASN A 217 14.81 -12.19 8.17
N ARG A 218 14.65 -12.92 9.27
CA ARG A 218 13.64 -13.96 9.40
C ARG A 218 12.23 -13.39 9.36
N ARG A 219 11.94 -12.29 10.07
CA ARG A 219 10.64 -11.61 10.02
C ARG A 219 10.28 -11.15 8.61
N VAL A 220 11.25 -10.69 7.83
CA VAL A 220 11.05 -10.38 6.40
C VAL A 220 10.61 -11.64 5.64
N ASN A 221 11.32 -12.76 5.76
CA ASN A 221 10.96 -14.01 5.08
C ASN A 221 9.56 -14.53 5.50
N GLU A 222 9.25 -14.48 6.80
CA GLU A 222 7.94 -14.90 7.32
C GLU A 222 6.81 -14.02 6.77
N SER A 223 7.01 -12.70 6.73
CA SER A 223 6.04 -11.77 6.15
C SER A 223 5.88 -11.95 4.64
N ASP A 224 6.96 -12.26 3.90
CA ASP A 224 6.91 -12.51 2.46
C ASP A 224 6.11 -13.79 2.15
N ILE A 225 6.22 -14.82 2.99
CA ILE A 225 5.44 -16.06 2.86
C ILE A 225 3.99 -15.87 3.30
N PHE A 226 3.75 -15.06 4.33
CA PHE A 226 2.40 -14.65 4.70
C PHE A 226 1.73 -13.89 3.57
N GLY A 227 2.48 -13.02 2.87
CA GLY A 227 2.01 -12.24 1.74
C GLY A 227 1.23 -11.01 2.18
N LEU A 228 1.62 -9.84 1.67
CA LEU A 228 0.93 -8.58 1.97
C LEU A 228 -0.47 -8.55 1.36
N TYR A 229 -0.62 -9.12 0.16
CA TYR A 229 -1.85 -9.11 -0.61
C TYR A 229 -2.49 -10.50 -0.72
N GLY A 230 -3.77 -10.55 -1.09
CA GLY A 230 -4.57 -11.76 -1.20
C GLY A 230 -4.39 -12.53 -2.52
N SER A 231 -3.58 -12.05 -3.46
CA SER A 231 -3.22 -12.82 -4.66
C SER A 231 -2.51 -14.11 -4.26
N ILE A 232 -2.58 -15.15 -5.10
CA ILE A 232 -2.04 -16.47 -4.75
C ILE A 232 -0.53 -16.51 -4.44
N ASP A 233 0.23 -15.54 -4.94
CA ASP A 233 1.65 -15.35 -4.64
C ASP A 233 1.90 -14.38 -3.49
N GLY A 234 0.89 -13.64 -3.05
CA GLY A 234 0.96 -12.67 -1.95
C GLY A 234 1.54 -11.32 -2.34
N ILE A 235 1.80 -11.11 -3.64
CA ILE A 235 2.61 -9.99 -4.16
C ILE A 235 1.75 -8.88 -4.78
N MET A 236 0.55 -9.20 -5.28
CA MET A 236 -0.30 -8.26 -5.99
C MET A 236 -1.65 -8.07 -5.29
N PRO A 237 -2.18 -6.84 -5.20
CA PRO A 237 -3.55 -6.63 -4.74
C PRO A 237 -4.54 -7.34 -5.68
N THR A 238 -5.62 -7.86 -5.12
CA THR A 238 -6.70 -8.52 -5.86
C THR A 238 -7.77 -7.56 -6.37
N ASN A 239 -7.85 -6.36 -5.80
CA ASN A 239 -8.80 -5.31 -6.15
C ASN A 239 -8.35 -3.95 -5.57
N ASP A 240 -9.03 -2.88 -5.99
CA ASP A 240 -8.72 -1.50 -5.58
C ASP A 240 -8.92 -1.28 -4.07
N ASN A 241 -9.94 -1.87 -3.46
CA ASN A 241 -10.20 -1.72 -2.02
C ASN A 241 -9.05 -2.30 -1.18
N GLU A 242 -8.50 -3.45 -1.60
CA GLU A 242 -7.33 -4.03 -0.96
C GLU A 242 -6.10 -3.13 -1.13
N ALA A 243 -5.84 -2.62 -2.34
CA ALA A 243 -4.73 -1.72 -2.61
C ALA A 243 -4.82 -0.43 -1.78
N LYS A 244 -5.99 0.22 -1.78
CA LYS A 244 -6.31 1.41 -0.99
C LYS A 244 -6.15 1.15 0.51
N ASN A 245 -6.63 0.01 1.00
CA ASN A 245 -6.48 -0.37 2.41
C ASN A 245 -5.00 -0.55 2.81
N VAL A 246 -4.21 -1.21 1.94
CA VAL A 246 -2.77 -1.41 2.18
C VAL A 246 -2.01 -0.09 2.23
N ILE A 247 -2.23 0.79 1.25
CA ILE A 247 -1.61 2.12 1.21
C ILE A 247 -1.99 2.90 2.46
N ARG A 248 -3.27 3.05 2.73
CA ARG A 248 -3.78 3.77 3.91
C ARG A 248 -3.19 3.26 5.22
N PHE A 249 -3.16 1.95 5.41
CA PHE A 249 -2.65 1.35 6.64
C PHE A 249 -1.14 1.58 6.79
N LEU A 250 -0.35 1.26 5.77
CA LEU A 250 1.11 1.33 5.89
C LEU A 250 1.64 2.77 5.87
N GLU A 251 1.00 3.68 5.13
CA GLU A 251 1.34 5.12 5.15
C GLU A 251 1.04 5.73 6.52
N ALA A 252 -0.08 5.36 7.17
CA ALA A 252 -0.39 5.78 8.54
C ALA A 252 0.64 5.27 9.58
N HIS A 253 1.33 4.17 9.27
CA HIS A 253 2.40 3.60 10.10
C HIS A 253 3.81 3.95 9.61
N ARG A 254 3.96 4.79 8.57
CA ARG A 254 5.27 5.11 7.96
C ARG A 254 6.31 5.58 8.99
N PRO A 255 6.00 6.47 9.96
CA PRO A 255 6.98 6.89 10.97
C PRO A 255 7.49 5.72 11.83
N GLN A 256 6.60 4.84 12.27
CA GLN A 256 6.94 3.67 13.09
C GLN A 256 7.74 2.64 12.29
N ILE A 257 7.36 2.42 11.02
CA ILE A 257 8.09 1.55 10.09
C ILE A 257 9.50 2.07 9.89
N GLN A 258 9.67 3.38 9.69
CA GLN A 258 11.00 3.97 9.48
C GLN A 258 11.88 3.83 10.71
N VAL A 259 11.34 4.02 11.92
CA VAL A 259 12.08 3.78 13.17
C VAL A 259 12.59 2.34 13.26
N GLU A 260 11.77 1.36 12.91
CA GLU A 260 12.18 -0.05 12.92
C GLU A 260 13.23 -0.35 11.84
N ILE A 261 13.04 0.16 10.62
CA ILE A 261 14.01 0.05 9.54
C ILE A 261 15.37 0.62 9.97
N ASP A 262 15.38 1.81 10.55
CA ASP A 262 16.61 2.48 11.01
C ASP A 262 17.26 1.75 12.18
N HIS A 263 16.45 1.26 13.13
CA HIS A 263 16.93 0.44 14.24
C HIS A 263 17.64 -0.82 13.77
N VAL A 264 16.97 -1.63 12.94
CA VAL A 264 17.51 -2.88 12.38
C VAL A 264 18.77 -2.61 11.54
N ARG A 265 18.79 -1.51 10.76
CA ARG A 265 19.96 -1.11 9.96
C ARG A 265 21.13 -0.65 10.81
N GLY A 266 20.85 -0.04 11.96
CA GLY A 266 21.82 0.45 12.94
C GLY A 266 22.51 -0.65 13.75
N LEU A 267 21.96 -1.85 13.80
CA LEU A 267 22.56 -3.00 14.51
C LEU A 267 24.00 -3.23 14.04
N PRO A 268 24.98 -3.47 14.93
CA PRO A 268 26.37 -3.66 14.52
C PRO A 268 26.51 -4.78 13.50
N GLY A 269 27.03 -4.45 12.32
CA GLY A 269 27.36 -5.43 11.30
C GLY A 269 28.71 -6.05 11.62
N THR A 270 28.77 -7.36 11.83
CA THR A 270 30.04 -8.08 11.72
C THR A 270 30.20 -8.55 10.27
N THR A 271 31.44 -8.73 9.82
CA THR A 271 31.75 -9.33 8.50
C THR A 271 31.26 -10.77 8.34
N THR A 272 30.66 -11.34 9.40
CA THR A 272 30.22 -12.73 9.52
C THR A 272 28.70 -12.88 9.46
N TYR A 273 27.93 -11.78 9.48
CA TYR A 273 26.47 -11.81 9.42
C TYR A 273 25.95 -11.46 8.01
N PRO A 274 24.80 -12.01 7.60
CA PRO A 274 24.24 -11.86 6.25
C PRO A 274 23.94 -10.40 5.87
N THR A 275 23.81 -10.18 4.56
CA THR A 275 23.25 -8.94 4.02
C THR A 275 21.86 -8.71 4.58
N LEU A 276 21.63 -7.52 5.12
CA LEU A 276 20.33 -7.14 5.64
C LEU A 276 19.28 -7.14 4.51
N LEU A 277 18.18 -7.88 4.70
CA LEU A 277 17.08 -7.93 3.74
C LEU A 277 16.20 -6.67 3.81
N LEU A 278 16.06 -6.10 5.01
CA LEU A 278 15.30 -4.88 5.25
C LEU A 278 16.03 -3.65 4.68
N ARG A 279 15.45 -3.06 3.63
CA ARG A 279 16.05 -1.94 2.88
C ARG A 279 15.60 -0.59 3.44
N ALA A 280 16.35 0.47 3.12
CA ALA A 280 15.95 1.82 3.51
C ALA A 280 14.64 2.26 2.84
N ASN A 281 14.39 1.81 1.61
CA ASN A 281 13.19 2.09 0.82
C ASN A 281 12.20 0.92 0.82
N ASP A 282 12.25 0.09 1.84
CA ASP A 282 11.50 -1.17 1.89
C ASP A 282 9.98 -0.94 1.89
N LEU A 283 9.50 0.10 2.57
CA LEU A 283 8.10 0.53 2.52
C LEU A 283 7.64 0.86 1.09
N ASP A 284 8.46 1.60 0.32
CA ASP A 284 8.10 1.98 -1.05
C ASP A 284 8.09 0.76 -1.99
N LEU A 285 8.97 -0.22 -1.75
CA LEU A 285 9.00 -1.47 -2.50
C LEU A 285 7.74 -2.31 -2.27
N VAL A 286 7.26 -2.43 -1.04
CA VAL A 286 6.05 -3.23 -0.73
C VAL A 286 4.76 -2.54 -1.14
N LEU A 287 4.76 -1.20 -1.18
CA LEU A 287 3.63 -0.41 -1.68
C LEU A 287 3.56 -0.35 -3.21
N SER A 288 4.66 -0.61 -3.92
CA SER A 288 4.72 -0.48 -5.38
C SER A 288 3.59 -1.23 -6.12
N PRO A 289 3.24 -2.49 -5.79
CA PRO A 289 2.12 -3.18 -6.44
C PRO A 289 0.77 -2.47 -6.29
N ALA A 290 0.44 -2.00 -5.08
CA ALA A 290 -0.76 -1.23 -4.82
C ALA A 290 -0.76 0.11 -5.57
N LYS A 291 0.36 0.85 -5.51
CA LYS A 291 0.50 2.14 -6.20
C LYS A 291 0.34 1.97 -7.72
N THR A 292 0.97 0.95 -8.31
CA THR A 292 0.85 0.66 -9.74
C THR A 292 -0.58 0.33 -10.15
N LEU A 293 -1.31 -0.48 -9.36
CA LEU A 293 -2.72 -0.77 -9.65
C LEU A 293 -3.56 0.51 -9.67
N LEU A 294 -3.45 1.34 -8.62
CA LEU A 294 -4.24 2.55 -8.52
C LEU A 294 -3.89 3.58 -9.60
N ILE A 295 -2.61 3.78 -9.92
CA ILE A 295 -2.20 4.64 -11.03
C ILE A 295 -2.81 4.14 -12.35
N THR A 296 -2.76 2.83 -12.61
CA THR A 296 -3.31 2.25 -13.85
C THR A 296 -4.81 2.50 -13.98
N ASN A 297 -5.55 2.44 -12.88
CA ASN A 297 -7.00 2.52 -12.89
C ASN A 297 -7.52 3.96 -12.80
N TYR A 298 -6.79 4.87 -12.14
CA TYR A 298 -7.32 6.16 -11.70
C TYR A 298 -6.48 7.38 -12.11
N ALA A 299 -5.26 7.23 -12.63
CA ALA A 299 -4.46 8.41 -12.95
C ALA A 299 -4.92 9.16 -14.21
N GLN A 300 -5.85 8.63 -15.01
CA GLN A 300 -6.43 9.30 -16.19
C GLN A 300 -5.38 9.96 -17.12
N ASP A 301 -4.33 9.21 -17.47
CA ASP A 301 -3.16 9.64 -18.27
C ASP A 301 -2.24 10.70 -17.61
N VAL A 302 -2.55 11.14 -16.39
CA VAL A 302 -1.65 11.96 -15.57
C VAL A 302 -0.49 11.08 -15.07
N THR A 303 0.73 11.59 -15.20
CA THR A 303 1.89 10.94 -14.58
C THR A 303 1.90 11.26 -13.09
N ILE A 304 1.76 10.25 -12.24
CA ILE A 304 1.83 10.40 -10.78
C ILE A 304 3.29 10.27 -10.33
N ASP A 305 3.91 11.37 -9.93
CA ASP A 305 5.28 11.44 -9.40
C ASP A 305 5.36 11.98 -7.95
N GLY A 306 4.19 12.30 -7.39
CA GLY A 306 3.94 12.59 -5.98
C GLY A 306 3.38 11.40 -5.20
N ASP A 307 2.58 11.72 -4.20
CA ASP A 307 1.97 10.82 -3.23
C ASP A 307 0.65 10.23 -3.75
N ILE A 308 0.33 9.04 -3.23
CA ILE A 308 -1.00 8.44 -3.37
C ILE A 308 -1.63 8.44 -1.99
N ILE A 309 -2.67 9.25 -1.81
CA ILE A 309 -3.31 9.50 -0.52
C ILE A 309 -4.69 8.86 -0.52
N VAL A 310 -5.00 8.10 0.54
CA VAL A 310 -6.28 7.40 0.69
C VAL A 310 -6.88 7.78 2.05
N GLY A 311 -8.06 8.41 2.01
CA GLY A 311 -8.87 8.82 3.14
C GLY A 311 -9.46 7.66 3.93
N GLN A 312 -10.13 7.95 5.05
CA GLN A 312 -10.59 6.92 5.99
C GLN A 312 -12.06 6.57 5.75
N GLY A 313 -12.38 5.72 4.77
CA GLY A 313 -13.80 5.43 4.51
C GLY A 313 -14.16 4.11 3.83
N ILE A 314 -13.20 3.21 3.54
CA ILE A 314 -13.49 2.02 2.72
C ILE A 314 -14.59 1.12 3.32
N GLY A 315 -15.79 1.12 2.72
CA GLY A 315 -16.87 0.14 2.94
C GLY A 315 -17.43 0.03 4.36
N THR A 316 -18.38 -0.89 4.60
CA THR A 316 -18.86 -1.21 5.95
C THR A 316 -17.72 -1.87 6.71
N ILE A 317 -16.94 -1.07 7.43
CA ILE A 317 -15.94 -1.57 8.38
C ILE A 317 -16.68 -2.58 9.29
N PRO A 318 -16.25 -3.85 9.38
CA PRO A 318 -16.70 -4.72 10.45
C PRO A 318 -16.50 -3.97 11.77
N GLU A 319 -17.51 -3.92 12.64
CA GLU A 319 -17.61 -3.11 13.87
C GLU A 319 -16.38 -3.16 14.82
N ASN A 320 -15.38 -3.99 14.54
CA ASN A 320 -14.22 -4.24 15.38
C ASN A 320 -12.95 -3.44 15.01
N TYR A 321 -12.95 -2.62 13.96
CA TYR A 321 -11.91 -1.57 13.78
C TYR A 321 -12.31 -0.22 14.40
N ALA A 322 -13.40 -0.22 15.16
CA ALA A 322 -13.78 0.86 16.06
C ALA A 322 -13.09 0.66 17.42
N ASP A 323 -11.79 0.88 17.48
CA ASP A 323 -11.16 1.22 18.76
C ASP A 323 -10.33 2.50 18.60
N GLY A 324 -10.95 3.64 18.96
CA GLY A 324 -10.17 4.77 19.43
C GLY A 324 -10.73 6.17 19.24
N VAL A 325 -11.41 6.48 18.13
CA VAL A 325 -12.14 7.77 17.97
C VAL A 325 -13.23 7.61 16.92
N GLY A 326 -14.48 7.61 17.39
CA GLY A 326 -15.66 7.78 16.55
C GLY A 326 -15.79 9.22 16.03
N VAL A 327 -16.64 9.36 15.01
CA VAL A 327 -16.72 10.40 13.98
C VAL A 327 -15.67 10.22 12.90
N ASP A 328 -16.14 9.86 11.72
CA ASP A 328 -15.48 10.20 10.46
C ASP A 328 -15.21 11.71 10.52
N SER A 329 -13.99 12.05 10.93
CA SER A 329 -13.63 13.42 11.23
C SER A 329 -13.12 14.03 9.93
N ASP A 330 -13.97 14.79 9.26
CA ASP A 330 -13.71 15.72 8.15
C ASP A 330 -12.20 15.79 7.82
N LYS A 331 -11.74 15.01 6.83
CA LYS A 331 -10.30 14.89 6.56
C LYS A 331 -9.86 16.05 5.68
N ASN A 332 -8.92 16.85 6.19
CA ASN A 332 -8.08 17.68 5.32
C ASN A 332 -7.02 16.76 4.67
N LEU A 333 -7.35 16.20 3.51
CA LEU A 333 -6.39 15.50 2.65
C LEU A 333 -5.63 16.54 1.85
N LYS A 334 -4.30 16.51 1.94
CA LYS A 334 -3.45 17.48 1.27
C LYS A 334 -2.33 16.76 0.54
N GLY A 335 -2.23 16.98 -0.75
CA GLY A 335 -1.08 16.58 -1.55
C GLY A 335 0.11 17.52 -1.36
N THR A 336 0.93 17.58 -2.39
CA THR A 336 2.30 18.05 -2.40
C THR A 336 2.47 19.12 -3.49
N ASP A 337 3.71 19.38 -3.91
CA ASP A 337 4.00 20.26 -5.05
C ASP A 337 4.24 19.44 -6.34
N LYS A 338 3.68 18.23 -6.40
CA LYS A 338 3.84 17.26 -7.48
C LYS A 338 2.48 16.65 -7.83
N ASN A 339 2.44 15.91 -8.93
CA ASN A 339 1.23 15.23 -9.37
C ASN A 339 0.86 14.08 -8.43
N ASP A 340 -0.19 14.29 -7.66
CA ASP A 340 -0.71 13.38 -6.65
C ASP A 340 -1.99 12.66 -7.13
N LEU A 341 -2.28 11.54 -6.48
CA LEU A 341 -3.55 10.82 -6.64
C LEU A 341 -4.20 10.69 -5.27
N ILE A 342 -5.34 11.34 -5.07
CA ILE A 342 -5.98 11.45 -3.76
C ILE A 342 -7.41 10.90 -3.81
N PHE A 343 -7.76 10.07 -2.82
CA PHE A 343 -9.09 9.51 -2.63
C PHE A 343 -9.63 9.92 -1.25
N GLY A 344 -10.81 10.53 -1.17
CA GLY A 344 -11.55 10.81 0.07
C GLY A 344 -12.19 9.54 0.63
N GLU A 345 -12.90 8.81 -0.23
CA GLU A 345 -13.68 7.59 0.03
C GLU A 345 -15.11 7.84 0.53
N ARG A 346 -15.36 7.76 1.83
CA ARG A 346 -16.69 8.02 2.42
C ARG A 346 -16.48 9.09 3.48
N GLY A 347 -17.48 9.94 3.68
CA GLY A 347 -17.41 11.08 4.59
C GLY A 347 -17.34 12.40 3.84
N ASP A 348 -17.67 13.50 4.51
CA ASP A 348 -17.52 14.84 3.94
C ASP A 348 -16.01 15.22 3.99
N ASP A 349 -15.26 15.00 2.91
CA ASP A 349 -13.81 15.23 2.86
C ASP A 349 -13.43 16.63 2.35
N VAL A 350 -12.30 17.15 2.80
CA VAL A 350 -11.67 18.37 2.27
C VAL A 350 -10.35 18.00 1.62
N ILE A 351 -10.33 17.98 0.29
CA ILE A 351 -9.22 17.51 -0.52
C ILE A 351 -8.55 18.70 -1.22
N SER A 352 -7.25 18.85 -1.01
CA SER A 352 -6.39 19.80 -1.71
C SER A 352 -5.28 19.04 -2.42
N GLY A 353 -5.23 19.16 -3.76
CA GLY A 353 -4.16 18.58 -4.59
C GLY A 353 -2.82 19.24 -4.25
N GLY A 354 -2.74 20.55 -4.44
CA GLY A 354 -1.56 21.31 -4.07
C GLY A 354 -1.04 22.03 -5.30
N ALA A 355 0.20 21.77 -5.68
CA ALA A 355 0.68 22.16 -7.00
C ALA A 355 1.06 20.91 -7.79
N GLY A 356 1.05 20.99 -9.12
CA GLY A 356 1.13 19.82 -9.99
C GLY A 356 -0.22 19.50 -10.59
N SER A 357 -0.24 18.57 -11.55
CA SER A 357 -1.47 18.04 -12.11
C SER A 357 -1.95 16.91 -11.23
N ASP A 358 -2.97 17.19 -10.43
CA ASP A 358 -3.50 16.26 -9.44
C ASP A 358 -4.76 15.55 -9.93
N VAL A 359 -5.00 14.35 -9.39
CA VAL A 359 -6.26 13.63 -9.59
C VAL A 359 -6.92 13.39 -8.24
N LEU A 360 -8.05 14.06 -8.03
CA LEU A 360 -8.78 14.06 -6.77
C LEU A 360 -10.11 13.34 -6.95
N TYR A 361 -10.36 12.34 -6.11
CA TYR A 361 -11.62 11.63 -5.98
C TYR A 361 -12.21 11.93 -4.60
N GLY A 362 -13.39 12.58 -4.54
CA GLY A 362 -14.14 12.80 -3.30
C GLY A 362 -14.65 11.46 -2.76
N GLY A 363 -15.60 10.87 -3.47
CA GLY A 363 -16.18 9.58 -3.14
C GLY A 363 -17.67 9.70 -2.89
N SER A 364 -18.13 9.34 -1.68
CA SER A 364 -19.52 9.51 -1.28
C SER A 364 -19.63 10.51 -0.13
N ASP A 365 -20.79 11.18 -0.06
CA ASP A 365 -21.09 12.30 0.85
C ASP A 365 -20.55 13.63 0.28
N ASN A 366 -20.67 14.75 0.99
CA ASN A 366 -20.46 16.07 0.39
C ASN A 366 -19.01 16.51 0.52
N ASP A 367 -18.24 16.37 -0.55
CA ASP A 367 -16.82 16.64 -0.54
C ASP A 367 -16.50 18.08 -0.96
N THR A 368 -15.31 18.54 -0.57
CA THR A 368 -14.72 19.79 -1.04
C THR A 368 -13.40 19.48 -1.74
N LEU A 369 -13.35 19.66 -3.06
CA LEU A 369 -12.19 19.37 -3.89
C LEU A 369 -11.55 20.67 -4.39
N ASN A 370 -10.25 20.82 -4.16
CA ASN A 370 -9.46 21.97 -4.61
C ASN A 370 -8.20 21.47 -5.32
N GLY A 371 -8.12 21.68 -6.63
CA GLY A 371 -6.95 21.29 -7.42
C GLY A 371 -5.67 22.04 -7.02
N GLY A 372 -5.80 23.26 -6.49
CA GLY A 372 -4.65 24.15 -6.24
C GLY A 372 -4.97 25.62 -6.48
N SER A 373 -6.20 25.93 -6.87
CA SER A 373 -6.66 27.27 -7.28
C SER A 373 -6.68 28.32 -6.16
N ASP A 374 -6.61 27.91 -4.89
CA ASP A 374 -6.52 28.81 -3.73
C ASP A 374 -5.08 29.06 -3.24
N SER A 375 -4.09 28.41 -3.87
CA SER A 375 -2.70 28.52 -3.46
C SER A 375 -2.07 29.81 -3.98
N ALA A 376 -1.18 30.40 -3.17
CA ALA A 376 -0.44 31.63 -3.52
C ALA A 376 0.59 31.44 -4.67
N VAL A 377 0.56 30.27 -5.31
CA VAL A 377 1.39 29.88 -6.44
C VAL A 377 0.48 29.84 -7.66
N GLU A 378 0.84 30.56 -8.72
CA GLU A 378 0.15 30.39 -10.01
C GLU A 378 0.45 28.98 -10.53
N ASP A 379 -0.46 28.05 -10.28
CA ASP A 379 -0.42 26.76 -10.93
C ASP A 379 -1.21 26.81 -12.24
N ASN A 380 -0.57 26.38 -13.32
CA ASN A 380 -1.20 26.20 -14.64
C ASN A 380 -1.30 24.71 -14.99
N ALA A 381 -1.08 23.84 -14.01
CA ALA A 381 -1.36 22.44 -14.13
C ALA A 381 -2.86 22.23 -14.30
N THR A 382 -3.20 21.16 -15.02
CA THR A 382 -4.58 20.71 -15.16
C THR A 382 -4.84 19.68 -14.08
N ASP A 383 -5.81 19.97 -13.21
CA ASP A 383 -6.29 19.03 -12.22
C ASP A 383 -7.55 18.31 -12.71
N ILE A 384 -7.75 17.08 -12.22
CA ILE A 384 -8.98 16.31 -12.42
C ILE A 384 -9.67 16.19 -11.07
N LEU A 385 -10.85 16.77 -10.97
CA LEU A 385 -11.65 16.85 -9.75
C LEU A 385 -12.91 16.02 -9.94
N GLN A 386 -12.95 14.83 -9.33
CA GLN A 386 -14.10 13.94 -9.36
C GLN A 386 -14.78 13.91 -7.99
N GLY A 387 -15.94 14.53 -7.86
CA GLY A 387 -16.68 14.63 -6.60
C GLY A 387 -17.26 13.27 -6.20
N GLY A 388 -18.33 12.84 -6.87
CA GLY A 388 -18.83 11.48 -6.74
C GLY A 388 -20.33 11.47 -6.48
N GLU A 389 -20.76 10.87 -5.37
CA GLU A 389 -22.14 10.95 -4.88
C GLU A 389 -22.20 11.98 -3.74
N GLY A 390 -23.04 13.00 -3.83
CA GLY A 390 -23.16 14.06 -2.82
C GLY A 390 -23.15 15.47 -3.42
N ASP A 391 -23.59 16.45 -2.62
CA ASP A 391 -23.55 17.87 -3.03
C ASP A 391 -22.12 18.43 -2.90
N ASP A 392 -21.27 18.10 -3.87
CA ASP A 392 -19.84 18.41 -3.86
C ASP A 392 -19.52 19.90 -4.11
N THR A 393 -18.36 20.33 -3.61
CA THR A 393 -17.83 21.69 -3.79
C THR A 393 -16.49 21.66 -4.51
N TYR A 394 -16.43 22.26 -5.70
CA TYR A 394 -15.22 22.29 -6.52
C TYR A 394 -14.59 23.68 -6.51
N TYR A 395 -13.29 23.77 -6.22
CA TYR A 395 -12.47 24.97 -6.37
C TYR A 395 -11.56 24.79 -7.58
N ALA A 396 -12.09 25.16 -8.76
CA ALA A 396 -11.40 25.00 -10.03
C ALA A 396 -10.53 26.22 -10.38
N GLY A 397 -9.34 25.91 -10.86
CA GLY A 397 -8.39 26.80 -11.51
C GLY A 397 -8.46 26.72 -13.03
N ASN A 398 -7.53 27.42 -13.67
CA ASN A 398 -7.43 27.45 -15.12
C ASN A 398 -6.92 26.11 -15.67
N GLY A 399 -7.69 25.49 -16.55
CA GLY A 399 -7.36 24.25 -17.24
C GLY A 399 -7.92 23.00 -16.57
N ASP A 400 -8.56 23.13 -15.40
CA ASP A 400 -9.09 22.00 -14.64
C ASP A 400 -10.25 21.30 -15.33
N ILE A 401 -10.45 20.06 -14.90
CA ILE A 401 -11.49 19.15 -15.37
C ILE A 401 -12.33 18.73 -14.17
N ILE A 402 -13.63 18.99 -14.22
CA ILE A 402 -14.59 18.56 -13.21
C ILE A 402 -15.40 17.39 -13.74
N GLU A 403 -15.48 16.34 -12.94
CA GLU A 403 -16.35 15.19 -13.11
C GLU A 403 -17.27 15.06 -11.89
N ASP A 404 -18.57 14.95 -12.17
CA ASP A 404 -19.59 14.78 -11.14
C ASP A 404 -20.60 13.75 -11.65
N SER A 405 -20.76 12.68 -10.89
CA SER A 405 -21.57 11.53 -11.33
C SER A 405 -23.06 11.71 -11.06
N ASP A 406 -23.43 12.55 -10.10
CA ASP A 406 -24.82 12.85 -9.77
C ASP A 406 -25.26 14.26 -10.20
N ALA A 407 -24.30 15.09 -10.64
CA ALA A 407 -24.48 16.44 -11.14
C ALA A 407 -25.14 17.40 -10.14
N THR A 408 -24.92 17.16 -8.85
CA THR A 408 -25.36 18.05 -7.77
C THR A 408 -24.20 18.93 -7.27
N GLY A 409 -24.34 19.69 -6.18
CA GLY A 409 -23.24 20.53 -5.72
C GLY A 409 -23.00 21.87 -6.46
N LYS A 410 -21.75 22.39 -6.40
CA LYS A 410 -21.39 23.76 -6.81
C LYS A 410 -19.92 23.95 -7.17
N ILE A 411 -19.66 24.94 -8.03
CA ILE A 411 -18.31 25.30 -8.49
C ILE A 411 -17.94 26.71 -8.04
N TYR A 412 -16.70 26.86 -7.57
CA TYR A 412 -15.98 28.10 -7.43
C TYR A 412 -14.86 28.15 -8.47
N PHE A 413 -14.88 29.16 -9.33
CA PHE A 413 -13.81 29.41 -10.29
C PHE A 413 -13.10 30.71 -9.92
N ASN A 414 -11.80 30.66 -9.65
CA ASN A 414 -11.01 31.81 -9.20
C ASN A 414 -11.71 32.59 -8.05
N THR A 415 -12.17 31.87 -7.02
CA THR A 415 -12.93 32.37 -5.83
C THR A 415 -14.35 32.87 -6.09
N ARG A 416 -14.84 32.87 -7.33
CA ARG A 416 -16.22 33.25 -7.66
C ARG A 416 -17.11 32.02 -7.73
N SER A 417 -18.19 32.04 -6.96
CA SER A 417 -19.23 31.00 -7.06
C SER A 417 -19.97 31.11 -8.39
N LEU A 418 -20.15 29.97 -9.06
CA LEU A 418 -20.99 29.81 -10.24
C LEU A 418 -22.36 29.19 -9.90
N GLN A 419 -22.69 29.07 -8.61
CA GLN A 419 -23.95 28.49 -8.16
C GLN A 419 -25.15 29.37 -8.55
N GLY A 420 -26.14 28.74 -9.19
CA GLY A 420 -27.35 29.40 -9.69
C GLY A 420 -27.12 30.31 -10.89
N VAL A 421 -26.00 30.18 -11.59
CA VAL A 421 -25.75 30.97 -12.81
C VAL A 421 -26.67 30.49 -13.92
N THR A 422 -27.49 31.39 -14.46
CA THR A 422 -28.29 31.16 -15.67
C THR A 422 -27.60 31.81 -16.87
N ALA A 423 -27.15 30.98 -17.82
CA ALA A 423 -26.56 31.40 -19.07
C ALA A 423 -27.55 31.22 -20.22
N VAL A 424 -27.66 32.21 -21.10
CA VAL A 424 -28.60 32.19 -22.23
C VAL A 424 -27.87 31.92 -23.55
N ASN A 425 -28.48 31.15 -24.43
CA ASN A 425 -27.91 30.79 -25.72
C ASN A 425 -27.48 32.03 -26.56
N SER A 426 -26.43 31.89 -27.36
CA SER A 426 -25.92 32.94 -28.25
C SER A 426 -26.69 32.92 -29.58
N LYS A 427 -27.10 34.11 -30.07
CA LYS A 427 -27.77 34.25 -31.38
C LYS A 427 -27.01 33.62 -32.53
N ASN A 428 -25.68 33.64 -32.45
CA ASN A 428 -24.80 33.24 -33.54
C ASN A 428 -24.33 31.80 -33.43
N ASN A 429 -24.52 31.15 -32.28
CA ASN A 429 -24.09 29.78 -32.05
C ASN A 429 -24.94 29.10 -30.96
N PRO A 430 -25.78 28.11 -31.31
CA PRO A 430 -26.65 27.42 -30.35
C PRO A 430 -25.88 26.58 -29.32
N ASN A 431 -24.58 26.35 -29.53
CA ASN A 431 -23.73 25.64 -28.58
C ASN A 431 -23.06 26.57 -27.57
N VAL A 432 -23.20 27.90 -27.69
CA VAL A 432 -22.60 28.86 -26.76
C VAL A 432 -23.68 29.55 -25.96
N TYR A 433 -23.48 29.63 -24.65
CA TYR A 433 -24.32 30.35 -23.70
C TYR A 433 -23.49 31.42 -23.00
N ILE A 434 -24.14 32.50 -22.59
CA ILE A 434 -23.45 33.67 -22.04
C ILE A 434 -24.13 34.08 -20.72
N ALA A 435 -23.31 34.27 -19.67
CA ALA A 435 -23.73 34.92 -18.42
C ALA A 435 -22.64 35.88 -17.95
N GLY A 436 -22.89 37.19 -18.07
CA GLY A 436 -21.89 38.21 -17.73
C GLY A 436 -20.62 38.09 -18.57
N ASN A 437 -19.47 37.89 -17.92
CA ASN A 437 -18.17 37.67 -18.57
C ASN A 437 -17.89 36.20 -18.90
N TYR A 438 -18.78 35.27 -18.52
CA TYR A 438 -18.57 33.86 -18.75
C TYR A 438 -19.21 33.42 -20.06
N THR A 439 -18.48 32.62 -20.83
CA THR A 439 -19.01 31.84 -21.94
C THR A 439 -19.02 30.37 -21.58
N PHE A 440 -20.13 29.69 -21.89
CA PHE A 440 -20.36 28.28 -21.64
C PHE A 440 -20.58 27.60 -23.00
N THR A 441 -19.63 26.79 -23.43
CA THR A 441 -19.64 26.20 -24.77
C THR A 441 -19.82 24.69 -24.67
N LYS A 442 -20.91 24.18 -25.23
CA LYS A 442 -21.15 22.74 -25.38
C LYS A 442 -20.14 22.14 -26.37
N SER A 443 -19.47 21.07 -25.95
CA SER A 443 -18.50 20.34 -26.77
C SER A 443 -18.71 18.83 -26.59
N GLY A 444 -19.42 18.20 -27.53
CA GLY A 444 -19.94 16.85 -27.29
C GLY A 444 -20.90 16.85 -26.09
N ASP A 445 -20.63 16.00 -25.11
CA ASP A 445 -21.38 15.92 -23.85
C ASP A 445 -20.81 16.83 -22.74
N ASP A 446 -19.65 17.44 -22.99
CA ASP A 446 -18.93 18.29 -22.04
C ASP A 446 -19.36 19.76 -22.16
N LEU A 447 -19.12 20.52 -21.09
CA LEU A 447 -19.29 21.97 -21.06
C LEU A 447 -17.95 22.66 -20.79
N ILE A 448 -17.51 23.51 -21.70
CA ILE A 448 -16.33 24.35 -21.52
C ILE A 448 -16.78 25.70 -20.96
N VAL A 449 -16.22 26.10 -19.82
CA VAL A 449 -16.53 27.38 -19.16
C VAL A 449 -15.32 28.29 -19.23
N LEU A 450 -15.48 29.50 -19.76
CA LEU A 450 -14.39 30.47 -19.93
C LEU A 450 -14.79 31.82 -19.32
N ASP A 451 -13.97 32.38 -18.43
CA ASP A 451 -14.06 33.80 -18.05
C ASP A 451 -13.30 34.65 -19.08
N GLU A 452 -14.05 35.31 -19.96
CA GLU A 452 -13.52 36.14 -21.04
C GLU A 452 -12.71 37.34 -20.53
N SER A 453 -12.88 37.74 -19.27
CA SER A 453 -12.17 38.90 -18.70
C SER A 453 -10.71 38.60 -18.36
N ILE A 454 -10.39 37.33 -18.12
CA ILE A 454 -9.05 36.85 -17.77
C ILE A 454 -8.53 35.79 -18.76
N ASN A 455 -9.38 35.30 -19.66
CA ASN A 455 -9.06 34.25 -20.65
C ASN A 455 -8.57 32.97 -19.97
N GLU A 456 -9.28 32.56 -18.92
CA GLU A 456 -9.04 31.34 -18.16
C GLU A 456 -10.36 30.58 -18.02
N GLY A 457 -10.29 29.26 -17.99
CA GLY A 457 -11.47 28.43 -17.98
C GLY A 457 -11.21 27.00 -17.54
N PHE A 458 -12.27 26.22 -17.42
CA PHE A 458 -12.23 24.83 -17.00
C PHE A 458 -13.27 24.03 -17.81
N VAL A 459 -13.23 22.70 -17.70
CA VAL A 459 -14.14 21.79 -18.40
C VAL A 459 -14.97 21.04 -17.37
N ILE A 460 -16.27 20.92 -17.61
CA ILE A 460 -17.17 20.01 -16.89
C ILE A 460 -17.49 18.86 -17.84
N LYS A 461 -17.03 17.66 -17.48
CA LYS A 461 -17.24 16.47 -18.30
C LYS A 461 -18.65 15.95 -18.13
N ASN A 462 -19.22 15.41 -19.21
CA ASN A 462 -20.54 14.76 -19.18
C ASN A 462 -21.68 15.65 -18.66
N PHE A 463 -21.52 16.97 -18.67
CA PHE A 463 -22.52 17.93 -18.20
C PHE A 463 -23.91 17.69 -18.82
N LEU A 464 -23.95 17.40 -20.12
CA LEU A 464 -25.21 17.17 -20.85
C LEU A 464 -25.79 15.76 -20.65
N LEU A 465 -25.01 14.82 -20.10
CA LEU A 465 -25.46 13.47 -19.79
C LEU A 465 -26.02 13.36 -18.37
N ASN A 466 -25.39 14.04 -17.41
CA ASN A 466 -25.71 13.90 -15.99
C ASN A 466 -26.73 14.94 -15.52
N GLY A 467 -26.86 16.07 -16.24
CA GLY A 467 -27.78 17.14 -15.88
C GLY A 467 -29.26 16.87 -16.14
N ASN A 468 -30.10 17.61 -15.43
CA ASN A 468 -31.54 17.65 -15.64
C ASN A 468 -31.86 18.48 -16.89
N LYS A 469 -32.54 17.86 -17.86
CA LYS A 469 -33.00 18.52 -19.08
C LYS A 469 -34.51 18.76 -19.03
N ASP A 470 -34.89 20.02 -19.19
CA ASP A 470 -36.24 20.46 -19.50
C ASP A 470 -36.35 20.89 -20.98
N ASP A 471 -37.57 21.22 -21.43
CA ASP A 471 -37.85 21.60 -22.83
C ASP A 471 -37.04 22.83 -23.30
N SER A 472 -36.67 23.73 -22.38
CA SER A 472 -35.94 24.97 -22.67
C SER A 472 -34.71 25.20 -21.80
N SER A 473 -34.28 24.22 -21.00
CA SER A 473 -33.13 24.40 -20.12
C SER A 473 -32.39 23.12 -19.76
N TYR A 474 -31.14 23.27 -19.38
CA TYR A 474 -30.27 22.22 -18.84
C TYR A 474 -29.68 22.70 -17.51
N GLU A 475 -29.80 21.91 -16.46
CA GLU A 475 -29.25 22.23 -15.13
C GLU A 475 -28.38 21.08 -14.62
N ALA A 476 -27.15 21.39 -14.26
CA ALA A 476 -26.22 20.48 -13.58
C ALA A 476 -25.24 21.31 -12.74
N ILE A 477 -24.83 20.78 -11.60
CA ILE A 477 -23.77 21.33 -10.73
C ILE A 477 -23.94 22.84 -10.43
N GLY A 478 -25.20 23.25 -10.28
CA GLY A 478 -25.59 24.64 -10.02
C GLY A 478 -25.49 25.60 -11.22
N ILE A 479 -25.26 25.12 -12.45
CA ILE A 479 -25.26 25.92 -13.68
C ILE A 479 -26.51 25.60 -14.50
N ILE A 480 -27.21 26.64 -14.96
CA ILE A 480 -28.41 26.55 -15.79
C ILE A 480 -28.11 27.12 -17.17
N LEU A 481 -28.27 26.32 -18.22
CA LEU A 481 -28.24 26.76 -19.62
C LEU A 481 -29.68 26.90 -20.12
N GLU A 482 -30.11 28.11 -20.45
CA GLU A 482 -31.47 28.41 -20.91
C GLU A 482 -31.50 28.74 -22.41
N ASP A 483 -32.36 28.03 -23.14
CA ASP A 483 -32.68 28.28 -24.53
C ASP A 483 -33.83 29.28 -24.60
N VAL A 484 -33.52 30.54 -24.93
CA VAL A 484 -34.52 31.60 -25.05
C VAL A 484 -34.85 31.81 -26.53
N GLU A 485 -36.14 31.88 -26.87
CA GLU A 485 -36.60 32.40 -28.16
C GLU A 485 -36.28 33.90 -28.22
N GLN A 486 -35.18 34.25 -28.89
CA GLN A 486 -34.75 35.64 -28.95
C GLN A 486 -35.57 36.40 -30.00
N GLU A 487 -36.60 37.12 -29.54
CA GLU A 487 -37.23 38.18 -30.33
C GLU A 487 -36.14 39.21 -30.73
N GLU A 488 -36.26 39.78 -31.94
CA GLU A 488 -35.31 40.75 -32.49
C GLU A 488 -34.99 41.85 -31.44
N ASP A 489 -33.70 42.18 -31.28
CA ASP A 489 -33.12 43.10 -30.28
C ASP A 489 -33.05 42.57 -28.82
N LEU A 490 -31.95 41.94 -28.38
CA LEU A 490 -30.74 42.64 -27.86
C LEU A 490 -29.56 41.65 -27.73
N ILE A 491 -28.34 42.17 -27.59
CA ILE A 491 -27.02 41.51 -27.51
C ILE A 491 -26.39 41.18 -28.88
N THR A 492 -25.67 42.16 -29.42
CA THR A 492 -24.67 41.99 -30.48
C THR A 492 -23.34 41.65 -29.81
N VAL A 493 -22.86 40.40 -29.94
CA VAL A 493 -21.46 40.08 -29.62
C VAL A 493 -20.59 40.72 -30.70
N ALA A 494 -19.99 41.85 -30.39
CA ALA A 494 -19.09 42.55 -31.30
C ALA A 494 -17.76 41.78 -31.44
N GLY A 495 -17.69 40.90 -32.43
CA GLY A 495 -16.45 40.61 -33.15
C GLY A 495 -15.50 39.57 -32.56
N LEU A 496 -15.89 38.29 -32.55
CA LEU A 496 -14.93 37.18 -32.48
C LEU A 496 -15.23 36.11 -33.53
N LYS A 497 -14.15 35.64 -34.19
CA LYS A 497 -14.16 34.57 -35.19
C LYS A 497 -14.23 33.24 -34.44
N TYR A 498 -15.33 32.51 -34.58
CA TYR A 498 -15.50 31.17 -34.06
C TYR A 498 -14.54 30.19 -34.75
N ILE A 499 -13.84 29.37 -33.97
CA ILE A 499 -13.18 28.16 -34.45
C ILE A 499 -13.98 27.01 -33.84
N GLU A 500 -14.50 26.09 -34.66
CA GLU A 500 -14.94 24.78 -34.18
C GLU A 500 -13.68 24.04 -33.71
N VAL A 501 -13.51 23.92 -32.40
CA VAL A 501 -12.35 23.28 -31.80
C VAL A 501 -12.80 21.89 -31.35
N SER A 502 -12.16 20.84 -31.85
CA SER A 502 -12.40 19.48 -31.36
C SER A 502 -12.05 19.39 -29.87
N THR A 503 -12.63 18.43 -29.12
CA THR A 503 -12.33 18.25 -27.68
C THR A 503 -10.83 18.24 -27.41
N GLN A 504 -10.04 17.52 -28.21
CA GLN A 504 -8.57 17.49 -28.13
C GLN A 504 -7.91 18.87 -28.33
N GLU A 505 -8.38 19.68 -29.28
CA GLU A 505 -7.80 20.99 -29.52
C GLU A 505 -8.23 22.03 -28.46
N ALA A 506 -9.36 21.82 -27.76
CA ALA A 506 -9.79 22.64 -26.63
C ALA A 506 -8.93 22.33 -25.41
N TYR A 507 -8.66 21.04 -25.16
CA TYR A 507 -7.65 20.56 -24.21
C TYR A 507 -6.28 21.19 -24.50
N ASP A 508 -5.81 21.12 -25.75
CA ASP A 508 -4.51 21.70 -26.15
C ASP A 508 -4.50 23.23 -26.04
N THR A 509 -5.63 23.92 -26.21
CA THR A 509 -5.70 25.39 -26.12
C THR A 509 -5.67 25.88 -24.69
N LEU A 510 -6.33 25.17 -23.76
CA LEU A 510 -6.28 25.44 -22.32
C LEU A 510 -4.91 25.04 -21.73
N ALA A 511 -4.38 23.88 -22.13
CA ALA A 511 -3.06 23.40 -21.68
C ALA A 511 -1.87 24.19 -22.25
N CYS A 512 -2.03 24.93 -23.36
CA CYS A 512 -0.93 25.61 -24.07
C CYS A 512 -0.90 27.14 -23.92
N GLY A 513 -1.50 27.70 -22.85
CA GLY A 513 -1.46 29.13 -22.50
C GLY A 513 -0.06 29.77 -22.57
N ASN A 514 1.00 28.96 -22.50
CA ASN A 514 2.40 29.38 -22.55
C ASN A 514 3.03 29.63 -23.94
N LYS A 515 2.39 29.33 -25.07
CA LYS A 515 3.01 29.63 -26.40
C LYS A 515 2.75 31.05 -26.93
N LYS A 516 1.70 31.75 -26.49
CA LYS A 516 1.42 33.12 -26.97
C LYS A 516 2.26 34.21 -26.29
N GLN A 517 2.79 33.98 -25.09
CA GLN A 517 3.68 34.96 -24.44
C GLN A 517 5.18 34.78 -24.81
N LYS A 518 5.65 33.56 -25.13
CA LYS A 518 7.06 33.34 -25.53
C LYS A 518 7.41 33.78 -26.96
N MET A 519 6.43 34.06 -27.83
CA MET A 519 6.69 34.59 -29.19
C MET A 519 6.90 36.12 -29.25
N LYS A 520 6.90 36.84 -28.12
CA LYS A 520 7.22 38.29 -28.08
C LYS A 520 8.64 38.65 -27.64
N SER A 521 9.50 37.70 -27.24
CA SER A 521 10.86 38.01 -26.77
C SER A 521 12.02 37.40 -27.56
N ILE A 522 11.78 36.69 -28.66
CA ILE A 522 12.85 36.19 -29.54
C ILE A 522 12.76 36.93 -30.88
N ASN A 523 13.10 38.21 -30.85
CA ASN A 523 13.35 38.97 -32.06
C ASN A 523 14.58 39.85 -31.86
N ASN A 524 15.74 39.20 -31.67
CA ASN A 524 17.04 39.76 -31.99
C ASN A 524 18.12 38.66 -31.88
N HIS A 525 18.88 38.48 -32.96
CA HIS A 525 20.01 37.56 -33.18
C HIS A 525 19.63 36.16 -33.67
N PHE A 526 19.65 35.94 -34.98
CA PHE A 526 20.81 35.35 -35.67
C PHE A 526 20.56 35.26 -37.20
N HIS A 527 21.66 35.42 -37.96
CA HIS A 527 21.74 35.38 -39.42
C HIS A 527 21.41 34.00 -40.04
N MET A 528 20.85 34.06 -41.25
CA MET A 528 20.69 33.09 -42.38
C MET A 528 21.75 31.95 -42.48
N PRO A 529 21.63 30.88 -43.34
CA PRO A 529 20.77 30.70 -44.54
C PRO A 529 20.21 29.28 -44.90
N TRP A 530 19.32 29.25 -45.92
CA TRP A 530 18.99 28.15 -46.88
C TRP A 530 18.22 26.93 -46.33
N HIS A 531 17.24 26.28 -46.98
CA HIS A 531 16.81 26.16 -48.37
C HIS A 531 15.35 25.66 -48.37
N VAL A 532 14.45 26.23 -49.19
CA VAL A 532 13.14 25.61 -49.48
C VAL A 532 12.98 25.57 -50.99
N GLU A 533 12.99 24.35 -51.53
CA GLU A 533 12.55 24.07 -52.89
C GLU A 533 11.04 24.29 -53.00
N THR A 534 10.71 25.02 -54.05
CA THR A 534 9.41 25.29 -54.64
C THR A 534 8.68 24.00 -55.05
N ASP A 535 7.39 23.93 -54.75
CA ASP A 535 6.37 23.77 -55.79
C ASP A 535 4.96 23.78 -55.17
N MET A 536 4.17 24.80 -55.49
CA MET A 536 2.77 24.57 -55.89
C MET A 536 2.25 25.78 -56.66
N ARG A 537 1.67 25.43 -57.81
CA ARG A 537 1.31 26.29 -58.95
C ARG A 537 0.14 27.20 -58.65
N GLU A 538 0.24 28.43 -59.15
CA GLU A 538 -0.88 29.30 -59.51
C GLU A 538 -1.75 28.67 -60.62
N VAL A 539 -3.02 29.09 -60.67
CA VAL A 539 -3.83 29.57 -61.83
C VAL A 539 -5.30 29.40 -61.40
N ALA A 540 -6.20 30.39 -61.39
CA ALA A 540 -6.20 31.83 -61.73
C ALA A 540 -7.34 32.51 -60.94
#